data_AF-A0A6B1I0A8-F1
#
_entry.id   AF-A0A6B1I0A8-F1
#
_cell.length_a   1.000
_cell.length_b   1.000
_cell.length_c   1.000
_cell.angle_alpha   90.00
_cell.angle_beta   90.00
_cell.angle_gamma   90.00
#
_symmetry.space_group_name_H-M   'P 1'
#
loop_
_entity.id
_entity.type
_entity.pdbx_description
1 polymer ?
#
loop_
_entity_poly.entity_id
_entity_poly.type
_entity_poly.pdbx_seq_one_letter_code
_entity_poly.pdbx_strand_id
1 'polypeptide(L)'
;RLAELGPVQSLLEEPLHPYTRMLVESLPSLERKGVFRGIPGLPPSLLEPPPGCPFHPRCPQVMDSCSDRVPELEEVAAERQAACHLHAEVS
;
A
#
# COMPACT_ATOMS: atom_id res chain seq x y z
N ARG A 1 -6.03 7.87 4.72
CA ARG A 1 -5.24 7.28 5.84
C ARG A 1 -3.80 7.19 5.39
N LEU A 2 -2.83 7.34 6.31
CA LEU A 2 -1.41 7.16 5.98
C LEU A 2 -1.16 5.66 5.76
N ALA A 3 -0.58 5.28 4.62
CA ALA A 3 -0.34 3.87 4.26
C ALA A 3 1.07 3.41 4.62
N GLU A 4 2.06 4.29 4.45
CA GLU A 4 3.47 4.03 4.74
C GLU A 4 4.20 5.36 5.02
N LEU A 5 5.21 5.34 5.87
CA LEU A 5 6.07 6.45 6.22
C LEU A 5 7.52 5.97 6.34
N GLY A 6 8.48 6.73 5.82
CA GLY A 6 9.90 6.43 5.94
C GLY A 6 10.76 7.30 5.04
N PRO A 7 12.09 7.07 4.99
CA PRO A 7 12.99 7.79 4.10
C PRO A 7 12.58 7.64 2.64
N VAL A 8 12.69 8.72 1.86
CA VAL A 8 12.29 8.75 0.45
C VAL A 8 12.95 7.63 -0.35
N GLN A 9 14.25 7.40 -0.13
CA GLN A 9 14.97 6.35 -0.83
C GLN A 9 14.39 4.96 -0.55
N SER A 10 14.14 4.64 0.73
CA SER A 10 13.53 3.36 1.13
C SER A 10 12.13 3.17 0.57
N LEU A 11 11.31 4.23 0.50
CA LEU A 11 9.96 4.18 -0.08
C LEU A 11 9.99 3.91 -1.60
N LEU A 12 11.01 4.40 -2.31
CA LEU A 12 11.17 4.21 -3.76
C LEU A 12 11.81 2.87 -4.11
N GLU A 13 12.75 2.39 -3.30
CA GLU A 13 13.52 1.16 -3.58
C GLU A 13 12.84 -0.10 -3.04
N GLU A 14 12.29 -0.03 -1.82
CA GLU A 14 11.76 -1.21 -1.13
C GLU A 14 10.39 -0.95 -0.45
N PRO A 15 9.37 -0.45 -1.16
CA PRO A 15 8.07 -0.15 -0.55
C PRO A 15 7.46 -1.36 0.17
N LEU A 16 7.09 -1.16 1.44
CA LEU A 16 6.56 -2.19 2.34
C LEU A 16 5.04 -2.34 2.21
N HIS A 17 4.33 -1.26 1.89
CA HIS A 17 2.89 -1.32 1.68
C HIS A 17 2.58 -1.57 0.19
N PRO A 18 1.69 -2.52 -0.16
CA PRO A 18 1.35 -2.84 -1.56
C PRO A 18 0.89 -1.62 -2.36
N TYR A 19 0.13 -0.70 -1.75
CA TYR A 19 -0.22 0.59 -2.35
C TYR A 19 1.00 1.43 -2.77
N THR A 20 1.97 1.63 -1.88
CA THR A 20 3.22 2.38 -2.18
C THR A 20 3.97 1.71 -3.32
N ARG A 21 4.08 0.38 -3.31
CA ARG A 21 4.70 -0.39 -4.40
C ARG A 21 4.04 -0.09 -5.74
N MET A 22 2.72 -0.14 -5.81
CA MET A 22 1.99 0.14 -7.04
C MET A 22 2.12 1.61 -7.48
N LEU A 23 2.21 2.56 -6.55
CA LEU A 23 2.50 3.95 -6.88
C LEU A 23 3.90 4.09 -7.52
N VAL A 24 4.91 3.49 -6.91
CA VAL A 24 6.29 3.50 -7.44
C VAL A 24 6.35 2.84 -8.81
N GLU A 25 5.71 1.68 -8.98
CA GLU A 25 5.65 0.96 -10.26
C GLU A 25 4.90 1.75 -11.36
N SER A 26 4.00 2.66 -10.98
CA SER A 26 3.29 3.54 -11.91
C SER A 26 4.11 4.74 -12.37
N LEU A 27 5.27 5.02 -11.74
CA LEU A 27 6.11 6.15 -12.11
C LEU A 27 6.76 5.92 -13.48
N PRO A 28 6.81 6.96 -14.33
CA PRO A 28 7.53 6.89 -15.59
C PRO A 28 9.04 6.77 -15.32
N SER A 29 9.71 5.82 -15.96
CA SER A 29 11.17 5.77 -16.00
C SER A 29 11.68 6.04 -17.42
N LEU A 30 12.86 6.66 -17.51
CA LEU A 30 13.51 6.94 -18.80
C LEU A 30 13.82 5.65 -19.59
N GLU A 31 13.99 4.53 -18.88
CA GLU A 31 14.24 3.20 -19.43
C GLU A 31 12.96 2.46 -19.86
N ARG A 32 11.82 2.67 -19.18
CA ARG A 32 10.54 2.02 -19.51
C ARG A 32 9.64 2.94 -20.33
N LYS A 33 10.05 3.26 -21.56
CA LYS A 33 9.11 3.73 -22.58
C LYS A 33 8.25 2.57 -23.05
N GLY A 34 7.06 2.37 -22.48
CA GLY A 34 6.00 1.69 -23.27
C GLY A 34 4.97 0.77 -22.62
N VAL A 35 4.94 0.50 -21.31
CA VAL A 35 3.80 -0.26 -20.74
C VAL A 35 3.44 0.27 -19.35
N PHE A 36 2.47 1.18 -19.29
CA PHE A 36 1.82 1.60 -18.06
C PHE A 36 0.93 0.43 -17.58
N ARG A 37 1.29 -0.21 -16.47
CA ARG A 37 0.34 -1.03 -15.73
C ARG A 37 -0.39 -0.11 -14.75
N GLY A 38 -1.54 0.41 -15.20
CA GLY A 38 -2.45 1.11 -14.29
C GLY A 38 -2.90 0.16 -13.18
N ILE A 39 -3.12 0.70 -11.98
CA ILE A 39 -3.70 -0.05 -10.86
C ILE A 39 -5.12 -0.47 -11.29
N PRO A 40 -5.44 -1.78 -11.40
CA PRO A 40 -6.76 -2.21 -11.83
C PRO A 40 -7.85 -1.71 -10.88
N GLY A 41 -9.02 -1.43 -11.45
CA GLY A 41 -10.21 -0.96 -10.73
C GLY A 41 -10.30 0.56 -10.54
N LEU A 42 -11.51 1.01 -10.26
CA LEU A 42 -11.79 2.40 -9.89
C LEU A 42 -11.30 2.66 -8.45
N PRO A 43 -10.79 3.87 -8.13
CA PRO A 43 -10.60 4.25 -6.75
C PRO A 43 -11.94 4.15 -6.01
N PRO A 44 -11.97 3.62 -4.78
CA PRO A 44 -13.20 3.59 -4.00
C PRO A 44 -13.73 5.01 -3.84
N SER A 45 -15.05 5.16 -3.86
CA SER A 45 -15.68 6.43 -3.55
C SER A 45 -15.19 6.93 -2.20
N LEU A 46 -14.68 8.16 -2.13
CA LEU A 46 -14.29 8.77 -0.86
C LEU A 46 -15.49 9.01 0.06
N LEU A 47 -16.71 8.93 -0.47
CA LEU A 47 -17.97 9.09 0.27
C LEU A 47 -18.34 7.83 1.06
N GLU A 48 -17.93 6.65 0.58
CA GLU A 48 -18.25 5.35 1.18
C GLU A 48 -16.99 4.48 1.19
N PRO A 49 -16.02 4.77 2.09
CA PRO A 49 -14.84 3.95 2.22
C PRO A 49 -15.23 2.54 2.64
N PRO A 50 -14.61 1.50 2.06
CA PRO A 50 -14.89 0.14 2.45
C PRO A 50 -14.46 -0.07 3.92
N PRO A 51 -15.09 -1.02 4.65
CA PRO A 51 -14.67 -1.35 6.01
C PRO A 51 -13.22 -1.87 6.03
N GLY A 52 -12.59 -1.82 7.20
CA GLY A 52 -11.22 -2.28 7.36
C GLY A 52 -10.17 -1.45 6.59
N CYS A 53 -9.21 -2.13 5.95
CA CYS A 53 -8.16 -1.49 5.17
C CYS A 53 -8.76 -0.80 3.93
N PRO A 54 -8.61 0.52 3.73
CA PRO A 54 -9.22 1.22 2.59
C PRO A 54 -8.73 0.74 1.21
N PHE A 55 -7.57 0.08 1.17
CA PHE A 55 -6.95 -0.40 -0.05
C PHE A 55 -7.30 -1.87 -0.37
N HIS A 56 -7.93 -2.61 0.54
CA HIS A 56 -8.18 -4.03 0.37
C HIS A 56 -8.91 -4.43 -0.94
N PRO A 57 -9.85 -3.64 -1.51
CA PRO A 57 -10.52 -4.04 -2.76
C PRO A 57 -9.60 -4.06 -3.99
N ARG A 58 -8.44 -3.40 -3.90
CA ARG A 58 -7.45 -3.28 -4.99
C ARG A 58 -6.10 -3.88 -4.61
N CYS A 59 -5.96 -4.38 -3.39
CA CYS A 59 -4.71 -4.92 -2.88
C CYS A 59 -4.47 -6.32 -3.49
N PRO A 60 -3.33 -6.55 -4.17
CA PRO A 60 -3.00 -7.88 -4.69
C PRO A 60 -2.64 -8.88 -3.57
N GLN A 61 -2.40 -8.40 -2.36
CA GLN A 61 -2.07 -9.17 -1.16
C GLN A 61 -3.17 -9.05 -0.10
N VAL A 62 -4.43 -8.98 -0.53
CA VAL A 62 -5.58 -8.92 0.37
C VAL A 62 -5.69 -10.21 1.21
N MET A 63 -6.11 -10.06 2.48
CA MET A 63 -6.36 -11.15 3.43
C MET A 63 -7.72 -10.91 4.07
N ASP A 64 -8.31 -11.93 4.71
CA ASP A 64 -9.62 -11.82 5.36
C ASP A 64 -9.67 -10.68 6.40
N SER A 65 -8.59 -10.50 7.18
CA SER A 65 -8.52 -9.40 8.17
C SER A 65 -8.58 -8.00 7.56
N CYS A 66 -8.32 -7.86 6.26
CA CYS A 66 -8.28 -6.57 5.57
C CYS A 66 -9.68 -5.99 5.33
N SER A 67 -10.74 -6.79 5.24
CA SER A 67 -12.12 -6.28 5.13
C SER A 67 -12.70 -5.85 6.47
N ASP A 68 -12.20 -6.42 7.57
CA ASP A 68 -12.84 -6.30 8.88
C ASP A 68 -12.12 -5.31 9.81
N ARG A 69 -10.79 -5.22 9.71
CA ARG A 69 -9.97 -4.39 10.60
C ARG A 69 -9.16 -3.36 9.83
N VAL A 70 -9.14 -2.15 10.35
CA VAL A 70 -8.24 -1.10 9.86
C VAL A 70 -6.84 -1.43 10.41
N PRO A 71 -5.80 -1.53 9.57
CA PRO A 71 -4.44 -1.72 10.06
C PRO A 71 -3.95 -0.45 10.77
N GLU A 72 -3.24 -0.64 11.89
CA GLU A 72 -2.56 0.45 12.59
C GLU A 72 -1.25 0.80 11.91
N LEU A 73 -0.78 2.04 12.09
CA LEU A 73 0.52 2.46 11.58
C LEU A 73 1.59 2.02 12.57
N GLU A 74 2.29 0.93 12.24
CA GLU A 74 3.29 0.31 13.10
C GLU A 74 4.68 0.48 12.52
N GLU A 75 5.71 0.51 13.38
CA GLU A 75 7.10 0.47 12.95
C GLU A 75 7.45 -0.96 12.52
N VAL A 76 7.81 -1.12 11.25
CA VAL A 76 8.02 -2.43 10.60
C VAL A 76 9.47 -2.64 10.17
N ALA A 77 10.25 -1.56 10.15
CA ALA A 77 11.69 -1.53 9.96
C ALA A 77 12.24 -0.21 10.53
N ALA A 78 13.56 -0.09 10.69
CA ALA A 78 14.18 1.11 11.26
C ALA A 78 13.75 2.39 10.53
N GLU A 79 13.15 3.33 11.26
CA GLU A 79 12.61 4.61 10.73
C GLU A 79 11.52 4.44 9.67
N ARG A 80 10.86 3.27 9.63
CA ARG A 80 9.86 2.93 8.61
C ARG A 80 8.61 2.37 9.26
N GLN A 81 7.47 2.96 8.91
CA GLN A 81 6.17 2.58 9.41
C GLN A 81 5.24 2.20 8.27
N ALA A 82 4.39 1.21 8.47
CA ALA A 82 3.39 0.80 7.50
C ALA A 82 2.07 0.47 8.17
N ALA A 83 0.97 0.95 7.58
CA ALA A 83 -0.38 0.57 7.97
C ALA A 83 -0.85 -0.63 7.16
N CYS A 84 -0.28 -1.81 7.43
CA CYS A 84 -0.56 -3.03 6.66
C CYS A 84 -0.58 -4.29 7.54
N HIS A 85 -1.65 -5.10 7.40
CA HIS A 85 -1.75 -6.38 8.11
C HIS A 85 -0.69 -7.41 7.71
N LEU A 86 0.05 -7.20 6.61
CA LEU A 86 1.18 -8.05 6.24
C LEU A 86 2.33 -8.00 7.25
N HIS A 87 2.41 -6.91 8.02
CA HIS A 87 3.48 -6.65 8.98
C HIS A 87 2.99 -6.61 10.42
N ALA A 88 1.69 -6.83 10.64
CA ALA A 88 1.13 -6.94 11.98
C ALA A 88 1.81 -8.12 12.66
N GLU A 89 2.63 -7.85 13.68
CA GLU A 89 3.28 -8.90 14.45
C GLU A 89 2.19 -9.82 15.02
N VAL A 90 2.33 -11.12 14.75
CA VAL A 90 1.56 -12.14 15.46
C VAL A 90 2.02 -12.10 16.91
N SER A 91 1.32 -11.33 17.75
CA SER A 91 1.40 -11.47 19.20
C SER A 91 0.89 -12.84 19.63
#